data_AF-A0A3D4DLG6-F1
#
_entry.id   AF-A0A3D4DLG6-F1
#
_cell.length_a   1.000
_cell.length_b   1.000
_cell.length_c   1.000
_cell.angle_alpha   90.00
_cell.angle_beta   90.00
_cell.angle_gamma   90.00
#
_symmetry.space_group_name_H-M   'P 1'
#
loop_
_entity.id
_entity.type
_entity.pdbx_description
1 polymer ?
#
loop_
_entity_poly.entity_id
_entity_poly.type
_entity_poly.pdbx_seq_one_letter_code
_entity_poly.pdbx_strand_id
1 'polypeptide(L)'
;MSRAPLILCLVLAGCGGGDLELNPFAGTKKQGIALETDAGGLAITGSGITVPGGQRIDFGRAPSGVIAVLERELGPGRALGLTNCPAAVRQQIAWGDLVLTFTDERFVGWRGADGAAGQTCGVLA
;
A
#
# COMPACT_ATOMS: atom_id res chain seq x y z
N MET A 1 50.13 38.89 55.24
CA MET A 1 50.70 38.88 53.86
C MET A 1 50.94 37.43 53.49
N SER A 2 49.99 36.81 52.77
CA SER A 2 49.99 35.38 52.50
C SER A 2 50.76 35.06 51.21
N ARG A 3 51.59 34.01 51.27
CA ARG A 3 52.53 33.58 50.22
C ARG A 3 51.82 32.70 49.19
N ALA A 4 52.05 32.98 47.91
CA ALA A 4 51.82 32.05 46.80
C ALA A 4 52.96 31.02 46.73
N PRO A 5 52.67 29.80 46.24
CA PRO A 5 53.49 29.28 45.16
C PRO A 5 52.70 28.56 44.04
N LEU A 6 53.12 28.89 42.81
CA LEU A 6 53.35 28.05 41.62
C LEU A 6 53.10 26.53 41.73
N ILE A 7 52.46 25.96 40.69
CA ILE A 7 52.64 24.64 40.02
C ILE A 7 51.48 24.58 38.99
N LEU A 8 51.61 24.92 37.70
CA LEU A 8 52.28 24.26 36.57
C LEU A 8 52.23 22.71 36.59
N CYS A 9 51.12 22.14 36.13
CA CYS A 9 51.07 20.77 35.62
C CYS A 9 50.46 20.79 34.20
N LEU A 10 51.35 20.96 33.23
CA LEU A 10 51.15 20.69 31.81
C LEU A 10 51.08 19.17 31.64
N VAL A 11 49.93 18.59 31.30
CA VAL A 11 49.84 17.16 30.94
C VAL A 11 49.51 17.05 29.46
N LEU A 12 50.56 16.73 28.69
CA LEU A 12 50.50 16.11 27.37
C LEU A 12 49.98 14.68 27.53
N ALA A 13 48.78 14.38 27.02
CA ALA A 13 48.32 13.04 26.63
C ALA A 13 46.92 13.19 25.98
N GLY A 14 46.60 12.65 24.81
CA GLY A 14 47.36 11.89 23.85
C GLY A 14 46.71 12.02 22.47
N CYS A 15 47.53 11.81 21.45
CA CYS A 15 47.07 11.58 20.09
C CYS A 15 46.40 10.20 20.06
N GLY A 16 45.10 10.16 20.35
CA GLY A 16 44.26 8.99 20.10
C GLY A 16 43.80 9.06 18.66
N GLY A 17 44.46 8.29 17.78
CA GLY A 17 43.92 7.96 16.48
C GLY A 17 42.59 7.24 16.70
N GLY A 18 41.49 7.99 16.60
CA GLY A 18 40.18 7.41 16.38
C GLY A 18 40.03 7.24 14.89
N ASP A 19 39.96 6.00 14.45
CA ASP A 19 39.49 5.64 13.11
C ASP A 19 38.31 6.54 12.74
N LEU A 20 38.51 7.42 11.76
CA LEU A 20 37.41 8.00 11.00
C LEU A 20 36.85 6.87 10.14
N GLU A 21 36.25 5.88 10.79
CA GLU A 21 35.22 5.09 10.14
C GLU A 21 34.10 6.09 9.85
N LEU A 22 34.15 6.63 8.63
CA LEU A 22 33.03 7.29 7.98
C LEU A 22 31.93 6.24 7.84
N ASN A 23 31.30 5.91 8.96
CA ASN A 23 30.03 5.24 8.97
C ASN A 23 29.01 6.38 8.90
N PRO A 24 28.47 6.72 7.71
CA PRO A 24 27.49 7.81 7.57
C PRO A 24 26.21 7.57 8.39
N PHE A 25 26.12 6.42 9.07
CA PHE A 25 25.01 6.02 9.93
C PHE A 25 25.37 5.93 11.43
N ALA A 26 26.62 6.17 11.84
CA ALA A 26 27.03 6.10 13.25
C ALA A 26 26.48 7.23 14.14
N GLY A 27 25.81 8.23 13.55
CA GLY A 27 25.14 9.33 14.26
C GLY A 27 23.61 9.36 14.11
N THR A 28 23.04 8.55 13.22
CA THR A 28 21.59 8.49 13.08
C THR A 28 21.04 7.62 14.20
N LYS A 29 20.69 8.25 15.33
CA LYS A 29 19.60 7.73 16.17
C LYS A 29 18.52 7.33 15.17
N LYS A 30 18.12 6.05 15.15
CA LYS A 30 16.91 5.65 14.41
C LYS A 30 15.80 6.50 14.98
N GLN A 31 15.49 7.64 14.35
CA GLN A 31 14.31 8.41 14.66
C GLN A 31 13.19 7.48 14.20
N GLY A 32 12.63 6.75 15.16
CA GLY A 32 11.50 5.88 14.90
C GLY A 32 10.41 6.79 14.33
N ILE A 33 10.17 6.66 13.03
CA ILE A 33 9.00 7.27 12.43
C ILE A 33 7.82 6.53 13.03
N ALA A 34 7.00 7.25 13.80
CA ALA A 34 5.72 6.73 14.22
C ALA A 34 4.76 6.86 13.04
N LEU A 35 4.06 5.78 12.74
CA LEU A 35 3.04 5.75 11.72
C LEU A 35 1.71 5.57 12.43
N GLU A 36 0.83 6.55 12.26
CA GLU A 36 -0.52 6.51 12.79
C GLU A 36 -1.50 6.34 11.63
N THR A 37 -2.36 5.34 11.72
CA THR A 37 -3.40 5.12 10.71
C THR A 37 -4.54 6.11 10.89
N ASP A 38 -4.99 6.74 9.80
CA ASP A 38 -6.17 7.61 9.80
C ASP A 38 -7.08 7.35 8.58
N ALA A 39 -8.16 8.12 8.45
CA ALA A 39 -9.12 8.01 7.34
C ALA A 39 -8.54 8.37 5.95
N GLY A 40 -7.33 8.93 5.90
CA GLY A 40 -6.62 9.32 4.68
C GLY A 40 -5.40 8.45 4.34
N GLY A 41 -4.94 7.59 5.24
CA GLY A 41 -3.81 6.69 5.05
C GLY A 41 -2.94 6.55 6.31
N LEU A 42 -1.63 6.79 6.18
CA LEU A 42 -0.69 6.80 7.30
C LEU A 42 -0.17 8.22 7.53
N ALA A 43 -0.49 8.79 8.68
CA ALA A 43 0.16 9.98 9.18
C ALA A 43 1.57 9.63 9.67
N ILE A 44 2.56 10.41 9.25
CA ILE A 44 3.94 10.30 9.68
C ILE A 44 4.12 11.24 10.87
N THR A 45 4.22 10.66 12.08
CA THR A 45 4.46 11.39 13.33
C THR A 45 5.89 11.13 13.83
N GLY A 46 6.47 12.10 14.54
CA GLY A 46 7.79 11.94 15.18
C GLY A 46 9.03 12.04 14.28
N SER A 47 8.90 12.41 13.00
CA SER A 47 10.03 12.49 12.07
C SER A 47 10.96 13.70 12.25
N GLY A 48 10.68 14.60 13.20
CA GLY A 48 11.45 15.85 13.41
C GLY A 48 11.41 16.83 12.23
N ILE A 49 10.71 16.48 11.15
CA ILE A 49 10.57 17.26 9.92
C ILE A 49 9.15 17.85 9.90
N THR A 50 9.05 19.13 10.26
CA THR A 50 7.79 19.89 10.18
C THR A 50 7.57 20.36 8.75
N VAL A 51 6.67 19.68 8.03
CA VAL A 51 6.14 20.16 6.74
C VAL A 51 4.78 20.84 7.01
N PRO A 52 4.50 22.01 6.42
CA PRO A 52 3.18 22.63 6.53
C PRO A 52 2.10 21.65 6.01
N GLY A 53 1.16 21.26 6.87
CA GLY A 53 0.12 20.26 6.56
C GLY A 53 0.40 18.82 7.02
N GLY A 54 1.58 18.56 7.60
CA GLY A 54 2.00 17.22 8.03
C GLY A 54 2.50 16.35 6.87
N GLN A 55 3.28 15.31 7.18
CA GLN A 55 3.68 14.30 6.21
C GLN A 55 2.71 13.12 6.28
N ARG A 56 2.26 12.64 5.13
CA ARG A 56 1.36 11.49 5.04
C ARG A 56 1.69 10.59 3.86
N ILE A 57 1.30 9.33 3.99
CA ILE A 57 1.22 8.36 2.90
C ILE A 57 -0.27 8.12 2.65
N ASP A 58 -0.79 8.60 1.53
CA ASP A 58 -2.22 8.47 1.20
C ASP A 58 -2.47 7.21 0.38
N PHE A 59 -3.42 6.38 0.82
CA PHE A 59 -3.88 5.22 0.06
C PHE A 59 -5.21 5.56 -0.63
N GLY A 60 -5.28 5.44 -1.96
CA GLY A 60 -6.54 5.54 -2.70
C GLY A 60 -6.97 6.94 -3.18
N ARG A 61 -6.18 8.00 -2.97
CA ARG A 61 -6.38 9.28 -3.69
C ARG A 61 -5.57 9.28 -4.97
N ALA A 62 -5.98 8.49 -5.93
CA ALA A 62 -5.60 8.77 -7.28
C ALA A 62 -6.57 9.85 -7.83
N PRO A 63 -6.08 10.86 -8.57
CA PRO A 63 -6.88 12.00 -9.01
C PRO A 63 -8.18 11.55 -9.69
N SER A 64 -9.24 12.34 -9.56
CA SER A 64 -10.57 12.04 -10.12
C SER A 64 -10.46 11.41 -11.51
N GLY A 65 -10.82 10.12 -11.62
CA GLY A 65 -10.60 9.32 -12.84
C GLY A 65 -9.86 8.01 -12.63
N VAL A 66 -9.39 7.70 -11.42
CA VAL A 66 -8.74 6.42 -11.13
C VAL A 66 -9.69 5.45 -10.43
N ILE A 67 -9.72 4.24 -10.98
CA ILE A 67 -10.59 3.11 -10.68
C ILE A 67 -10.66 2.86 -9.18
N ALA A 68 -11.87 2.69 -8.65
CA ALA A 68 -12.13 2.39 -7.25
C ALA A 68 -11.25 1.23 -6.76
N VAL A 69 -10.89 1.26 -5.47
CA VAL A 69 -10.18 0.17 -4.80
C VAL A 69 -10.96 -1.13 -5.06
N LEU A 70 -10.34 -2.09 -5.75
CA LEU A 70 -10.86 -3.46 -5.82
C LEU A 70 -10.74 -4.04 -4.40
N GLU A 71 -11.81 -3.94 -3.62
CA GLU A 71 -11.85 -4.42 -2.23
C GLU A 71 -11.69 -5.96 -2.13
N ARG A 72 -11.80 -6.69 -3.25
CA ARG A 72 -11.74 -8.15 -3.26
C ARG A 72 -11.19 -8.70 -4.57
N GLU A 73 -9.96 -9.22 -4.52
CA GLU A 73 -9.45 -10.11 -5.57
C GLU A 73 -10.14 -11.47 -5.43
N LEU A 74 -11.11 -11.74 -6.30
CA LEU A 74 -11.88 -12.99 -6.29
C LEU A 74 -11.11 -14.20 -6.85
N GLY A 75 -9.83 -14.01 -7.18
CA GLY A 75 -9.01 -15.00 -7.87
C GLY A 75 -9.46 -15.21 -9.33
N PRO A 76 -8.96 -16.27 -10.00
CA PRO A 76 -9.36 -16.58 -11.36
C PRO A 76 -10.84 -16.96 -11.42
N GLY A 77 -11.51 -16.54 -12.49
CA GLY A 77 -12.91 -16.88 -12.71
C GLY A 77 -13.11 -18.37 -12.92
N ARG A 78 -14.21 -18.91 -12.40
CA ARG A 78 -14.59 -20.32 -12.58
C ARG A 78 -15.49 -20.48 -13.78
N ALA A 79 -15.10 -21.32 -14.75
CA ALA A 79 -15.97 -21.67 -15.87
C ALA A 79 -17.25 -22.37 -15.38
N LEU A 80 -18.40 -21.95 -15.90
CA LEU A 80 -19.69 -22.60 -15.68
C LEU A 80 -20.12 -23.38 -16.93
N GLY A 81 -20.99 -24.37 -16.74
CA GLY A 81 -21.63 -25.09 -17.83
C GLY A 81 -22.57 -24.18 -18.64
N LEU A 82 -22.90 -24.59 -19.87
CA LEU A 82 -23.72 -23.80 -20.80
C LEU A 82 -25.21 -24.23 -20.84
N THR A 83 -25.69 -24.86 -19.77
CA THR A 83 -27.08 -25.32 -19.70
C THR A 83 -28.04 -24.14 -19.80
N ASN A 84 -29.09 -24.26 -20.61
CA ASN A 84 -30.11 -23.22 -20.83
C ASN A 84 -29.53 -21.87 -21.31
N CYS A 85 -28.39 -21.91 -21.99
CA CYS A 85 -27.82 -20.73 -22.64
C CYS A 85 -28.42 -20.54 -24.05
N PRO A 86 -28.57 -19.29 -24.51
CA PRO A 86 -28.76 -19.00 -25.93
C PRO A 86 -27.68 -19.66 -26.79
N ALA A 87 -28.03 -20.15 -27.98
CA ALA A 87 -27.12 -20.94 -28.83
C ALA A 87 -25.80 -20.25 -29.20
N ALA A 88 -25.79 -18.90 -29.22
CA ALA A 88 -24.60 -18.12 -29.51
C ALA A 88 -23.61 -18.04 -28.33
N VAL A 89 -24.05 -18.35 -27.11
CA VAL A 89 -23.20 -18.30 -25.91
C VAL A 89 -22.27 -19.51 -25.90
N ARG A 90 -20.99 -19.24 -25.68
CA ARG A 90 -19.91 -20.23 -25.73
C ARG A 90 -19.12 -20.32 -24.43
N GLN A 91 -19.27 -19.34 -23.56
CA GLN A 91 -18.61 -19.35 -22.26
C GLN A 91 -19.42 -18.62 -21.20
N GLN A 92 -19.42 -19.18 -20.00
CA GLN A 92 -19.83 -18.50 -18.78
C GLN A 92 -18.70 -18.57 -17.77
N ILE A 93 -18.45 -17.46 -17.08
CA ILE A 93 -17.41 -17.39 -16.05
C ILE A 93 -17.99 -16.72 -14.80
N ALA A 94 -17.84 -17.39 -13.66
CA ALA A 94 -18.27 -16.88 -12.36
C ALA A 94 -17.10 -16.30 -11.56
N TRP A 95 -17.34 -15.14 -10.96
CA TRP A 95 -16.51 -14.48 -9.94
C TRP A 95 -17.37 -14.16 -8.72
N GLY A 96 -17.32 -15.02 -7.70
CA GLY A 96 -18.27 -14.95 -6.60
C GLY A 96 -19.70 -15.10 -7.11
N ASP A 97 -20.54 -14.10 -6.83
CA ASP A 97 -21.95 -14.08 -7.25
C ASP A 97 -22.17 -13.43 -8.63
N LEU A 98 -21.11 -12.86 -9.23
CA LEU A 98 -21.15 -12.30 -10.57
C LEU A 98 -20.87 -13.38 -11.61
N VAL A 99 -21.76 -13.53 -12.58
CA VAL A 99 -21.61 -14.39 -13.75
C VAL A 99 -21.53 -13.53 -15.01
N LEU A 100 -20.46 -13.71 -15.77
CA LEU A 100 -20.25 -13.08 -17.07
C LEU A 100 -20.50 -14.07 -18.20
N THR A 101 -21.15 -13.62 -19.26
CA THR A 101 -21.56 -14.44 -20.41
C THR A 101 -20.90 -13.93 -21.69
N PHE A 102 -20.32 -14.86 -22.46
CA PHE A 102 -19.57 -14.57 -23.68
C PHE A 102 -20.00 -15.46 -24.85
N THR A 103 -19.93 -14.90 -26.05
CA THR A 103 -19.86 -15.66 -27.30
C THR A 103 -18.39 -15.95 -27.65
N ASP A 104 -18.12 -16.58 -28.79
CA ASP A 104 -16.75 -16.74 -29.29
C ASP A 104 -16.05 -15.38 -29.56
N GLU A 105 -16.82 -14.32 -29.80
CA GLU A 105 -16.30 -13.03 -30.27
C GLU A 105 -16.27 -11.97 -29.18
N ARG A 106 -17.20 -11.99 -28.22
CA ARG A 106 -17.39 -10.88 -27.28
C ARG A 106 -18.18 -11.23 -26.03
N PHE A 107 -18.07 -10.33 -25.05
CA PHE A 107 -18.99 -10.22 -23.92
C PHE A 107 -20.39 -9.82 -24.38
N VAL A 108 -21.43 -10.47 -23.82
CA VAL A 108 -22.83 -10.23 -24.20
C VAL A 108 -23.79 -10.01 -23.05
N GLY A 109 -23.38 -10.27 -21.80
CA GLY A 109 -24.24 -10.01 -20.65
C GLY A 109 -23.68 -10.50 -19.31
N TRP A 110 -24.33 -10.07 -18.24
CA TRP A 110 -23.95 -10.40 -16.88
C TRP A 110 -25.18 -10.66 -15.99
N ARG A 111 -24.97 -11.44 -14.93
CA ARG A 111 -25.94 -11.68 -13.86
C ARG A 111 -25.23 -11.63 -12.51
N GLY A 112 -25.82 -10.94 -11.53
CA GLY A 112 -25.36 -10.87 -10.15
C GLY A 112 -26.51 -11.02 -9.16
N ALA A 113 -26.24 -10.77 -7.88
CA ALA A 113 -27.27 -10.78 -6.83
C ALA A 113 -28.34 -9.70 -7.05
N ASP A 114 -27.93 -8.52 -7.53
CA ASP A 114 -28.81 -7.34 -7.64
C ASP A 114 -29.50 -7.21 -9.00
N GLY A 115 -29.25 -8.14 -9.94
CA GLY A 115 -29.91 -8.14 -11.23
C GLY A 115 -29.11 -8.78 -12.36
N ALA A 116 -29.52 -8.47 -13.58
CA ALA A 116 -28.91 -8.97 -14.80
C ALA A 116 -29.08 -7.97 -15.95
N ALA A 117 -28.18 -8.01 -16.92
CA ALA A 117 -28.32 -7.25 -18.16
C ALA A 117 -27.71 -7.99 -19.36
N GLY A 118 -28.27 -7.76 -20.55
CA GLY A 118 -27.82 -8.39 -21.79
C GLY A 118 -28.28 -9.84 -21.92
N GLN A 119 -27.53 -10.63 -22.68
CA GLN A 119 -27.78 -12.05 -22.85
C GLN A 119 -27.20 -12.84 -21.68
N THR A 120 -28.06 -13.58 -20.99
CA THR A 120 -27.68 -14.45 -19.87
C THR A 120 -28.25 -15.84 -20.09
N CYS A 121 -27.66 -16.83 -19.42
CA CYS A 121 -28.20 -18.19 -19.41
C CYS A 121 -29.29 -18.32 -18.34
N GLY A 122 -30.29 -19.15 -18.61
CA GLY A 122 -31.37 -19.42 -17.66
C GLY A 122 -30.85 -20.04 -16.37
N VAL A 123 -31.43 -19.65 -15.23
CA VAL A 123 -31.14 -20.29 -13.94
C VAL A 123 -31.77 -21.68 -13.97
N LEU A 124 -30.98 -22.73 -13.69
CA LEU A 124 -31.55 -24.04 -13.40
C LEU A 124 -32.39 -23.88 -12.12
N ALA A 125 -33.70 -24.01 -12.27
CA ALA A 125 -34.64 -24.06 -11.15
C ALA A 125 -34.43 -25.34 -10.33
#